data_AF-A0A2E2UBM5-F1
#
_entry.id   AF-A0A2E2UBM5-F1
#
_cell.length_a   1.000
_cell.length_b   1.000
_cell.length_c   1.000
_cell.angle_alpha   90.00
_cell.angle_beta   90.00
_cell.angle_gamma   90.00
#
_symmetry.space_group_name_H-M   'P 1'
#
loop_
_entity.id
_entity.type
_entity.pdbx_description
1 polymer ?
#
loop_
_entity_poly.entity_id
_entity_poly.type
_entity_poly.pdbx_seq_one_letter_code
_entity_poly.pdbx_strand_id
1 'polypeptide(L)'
;MEIEDSDKEVIAEYGSFGSIERVNLDKIFNESVLLAAACFHPSTEIVMSDGTLRKIQHIRSGDRVKGGGMVVMTLESISNDLYLYDNTVVSGNHAVLEGERFTFVKSSIKGKSLPGVSHVVSIGTENHTLETSDGTVFSDYYMSDKFPTLMNTELLKLLNTEKSKLHSKTKG
;
A
#
# COMPACT_ATOMS: atom_id res chain seq x y z
N MET A 1 -5.05 -15.28 10.73
CA MET A 1 -6.33 -14.56 10.91
C MET A 1 -7.07 -15.23 12.05
N GLU A 2 -6.94 -14.71 13.27
CA GLU A 2 -7.91 -15.05 14.32
C GLU A 2 -9.08 -14.08 14.16
N ILE A 3 -10.18 -14.60 13.61
CA ILE A 3 -11.46 -13.90 13.65
C ILE A 3 -11.90 -13.97 15.12
N GLU A 4 -12.06 -12.81 15.77
CA GLU A 4 -12.58 -12.74 17.13
C GLU A 4 -13.94 -13.45 17.21
N ASP A 5 -14.18 -14.21 18.29
CA ASP A 5 -15.43 -14.95 18.47
C ASP A 5 -16.67 -14.05 18.45
N SER A 6 -16.52 -12.76 18.74
CA SER A 6 -17.60 -11.77 18.68
C SER A 6 -18.13 -11.50 17.27
N ASP A 7 -17.38 -11.89 16.22
CA ASP A 7 -17.71 -11.63 14.81
C ASP A 7 -18.22 -12.86 14.05
N LYS A 8 -18.34 -13.99 14.75
CA LYS A 8 -18.80 -15.26 14.22
C LYS A 8 -20.18 -15.59 14.78
N GLU A 9 -21.06 -16.06 13.91
CA GLU A 9 -22.31 -16.68 14.27
C GLU A 9 -22.29 -18.12 13.75
N VAL A 10 -22.31 -19.11 14.64
CA VAL A 10 -22.45 -20.52 14.23
C VAL A 10 -23.86 -20.74 13.69
N ILE A 11 -23.97 -21.02 12.39
CA ILE A 11 -25.26 -21.22 11.71
C ILE A 11 -25.62 -22.70 11.54
N ALA A 12 -24.65 -23.60 11.69
CA ALA A 12 -24.89 -25.04 11.75
C ALA A 12 -23.72 -25.75 12.43
N GLU A 13 -24.01 -26.82 13.17
CA GLU A 13 -23.00 -27.74 13.71
C GLU A 13 -23.14 -29.13 13.11
N TYR A 14 -22.01 -29.72 12.73
CA TYR A 14 -21.91 -31.06 12.14
C TYR A 14 -21.04 -31.99 12.99
N GLY A 15 -21.04 -31.81 14.30
CA GLY A 15 -20.31 -32.67 15.25
C GLY A 15 -18.81 -32.69 14.97
N SER A 16 -18.25 -33.88 14.68
CA SER A 16 -16.81 -34.05 14.39
C SER A 16 -16.33 -33.32 13.14
N PHE A 17 -17.24 -32.88 12.26
CA PHE A 17 -16.92 -32.17 11.02
C PHE A 17 -16.88 -30.64 11.19
N GLY A 18 -17.16 -30.13 12.39
CA GLY A 18 -17.07 -28.71 12.72
C GLY A 18 -18.36 -27.94 12.51
N SER A 19 -18.24 -26.61 12.54
CA SER A 19 -19.33 -25.64 12.38
C SER A 19 -19.27 -24.95 11.02
N ILE A 20 -20.45 -24.56 10.51
CA ILE A 20 -20.53 -23.49 9.52
C ILE A 20 -20.78 -22.19 10.28
N GLU A 21 -19.93 -21.20 10.03
CA GLU A 21 -20.02 -19.88 10.65
C GLU A 21 -20.45 -18.85 9.60
N ARG A 22 -21.48 -18.08 9.91
CA ARG A 22 -21.74 -16.81 9.24
C ARG A 22 -20.83 -15.77 9.88
N VAL A 23 -20.16 -15.01 9.04
CA VAL A 23 -19.24 -13.97 9.49
C VAL A 23 -19.66 -12.64 8.89
N ASN A 24 -19.53 -11.56 9.66
CA ASN A 24 -19.84 -10.23 9.16
C ASN A 24 -18.76 -9.78 8.17
N LEU A 25 -19.05 -10.00 6.89
CA LEU A 25 -18.17 -9.66 5.79
C LEU A 25 -17.92 -8.15 5.69
N ASP A 26 -18.84 -7.28 6.10
CA ASP A 26 -18.58 -5.83 6.08
C ASP A 26 -17.56 -5.44 7.14
N LYS A 27 -17.59 -6.04 8.33
CA LYS A 27 -16.57 -5.78 9.37
C LYS A 27 -15.22 -6.41 8.99
N ILE A 28 -15.24 -7.62 8.45
CA ILE A 28 -14.03 -8.33 8.02
C ILE A 28 -13.41 -7.69 6.80
N PHE A 29 -14.18 -7.34 5.77
CA PHE A 29 -13.64 -6.78 4.53
C PHE A 29 -13.30 -5.30 4.63
N ASN A 30 -13.96 -4.52 5.50
CA ASN A 30 -13.57 -3.14 5.75
C ASN A 30 -12.21 -3.06 6.47
N GLU A 31 -11.81 -4.12 7.18
CA GLU A 31 -10.45 -4.28 7.71
C GLU A 31 -9.52 -5.07 6.75
N SER A 32 -10.02 -6.09 6.04
CA SER A 32 -9.17 -7.17 5.47
C SER A 32 -9.07 -7.27 3.96
N VAL A 33 -10.13 -7.15 3.14
CA VAL A 33 -9.99 -7.57 1.72
C VAL A 33 -10.98 -6.86 0.80
N LEU A 34 -10.57 -5.70 0.31
CA LEU A 34 -10.63 -5.41 -1.12
C LEU A 34 -9.49 -4.47 -1.41
N LEU A 35 -8.68 -4.85 -2.40
CA LEU A 35 -7.47 -4.20 -2.87
C LEU A 35 -7.73 -2.73 -3.25
N ALA A 36 -7.93 -1.83 -2.28
CA ALA A 36 -7.57 -0.43 -2.43
C ALA A 36 -6.05 -0.37 -2.35
N ALA A 37 -5.47 -0.91 -3.41
CA ALA A 37 -4.07 -1.07 -3.68
C ALA A 37 -3.37 0.27 -3.50
N ALA A 38 -2.13 0.25 -2.99
CA ALA A 38 -1.26 1.41 -3.03
C ALA A 38 -1.06 1.78 -4.51
N CYS A 39 -1.85 2.73 -5.01
CA CYS A 39 -1.91 3.11 -6.41
C CYS A 39 -1.63 4.59 -6.58
N PHE A 40 -1.22 4.94 -7.79
CA PHE A 40 -1.03 6.30 -8.27
C PHE A 40 -1.93 6.57 -9.47
N HIS A 41 -2.26 7.84 -9.67
CA HIS A 41 -2.78 8.28 -10.95
C HIS A 41 -1.74 8.01 -12.06
N PRO A 42 -2.15 7.63 -13.28
CA PRO A 42 -1.24 7.22 -14.37
C PRO A 42 -0.23 8.31 -14.77
N SER A 43 -0.59 9.57 -14.55
CA SER A 43 0.27 10.72 -14.85
C SER A 43 1.33 11.02 -13.80
N THR A 44 1.33 10.33 -12.65
CA THR A 44 2.30 10.58 -11.57
C THR A 44 3.72 10.32 -12.08
N GLU A 45 4.60 11.30 -11.88
CA GLU A 45 6.00 11.21 -12.28
C GLU A 45 6.85 10.61 -11.16
N ILE A 46 7.56 9.54 -11.49
CA ILE A 46 8.47 8.81 -10.60
C ILE A 46 9.90 9.12 -11.00
N VAL A 47 10.77 9.28 -10.00
CA VAL A 47 12.20 9.46 -10.20
C VAL A 47 12.84 8.10 -10.50
N MET A 48 13.42 7.98 -11.68
CA MET A 48 14.14 6.79 -12.13
C MET A 48 15.53 6.70 -11.47
N SER A 49 16.16 5.54 -11.48
CA SER A 49 17.48 5.36 -10.84
C SER A 49 18.60 6.21 -11.44
N ASP A 50 18.45 6.64 -12.69
CA ASP A 50 19.37 7.55 -13.39
C ASP A 50 19.06 9.04 -13.15
N GLY A 51 18.04 9.34 -12.33
CA GLY A 51 17.59 10.70 -12.03
C GLY A 51 16.60 11.28 -13.03
N THR A 52 16.25 10.57 -14.11
CA THR A 52 15.20 11.01 -15.04
C THR A 52 13.81 10.87 -14.42
N LEU A 53 12.82 11.56 -14.99
CA LEU A 53 11.42 11.42 -14.60
C LEU A 53 10.66 10.55 -15.62
N ARG A 54 9.82 9.66 -15.12
CA ARG A 54 8.92 8.85 -15.96
C ARG A 54 7.54 8.78 -15.33
N LYS A 55 6.49 8.97 -16.14
CA LYS A 55 5.12 8.71 -15.68
C LYS A 55 4.96 7.24 -15.34
N ILE A 56 4.31 6.95 -14.22
CA ILE A 56 4.17 5.58 -13.71
C ILE A 56 3.49 4.64 -14.70
N GLN A 57 2.55 5.13 -15.52
CA GLN A 57 1.92 4.36 -16.59
C GLN A 57 2.88 3.84 -17.68
N HIS A 58 4.10 4.39 -17.76
CA HIS A 58 5.14 3.98 -18.70
C HIS A 58 6.25 3.15 -18.04
N ILE A 59 6.17 2.93 -16.72
CA ILE A 59 7.11 2.05 -15.99
C ILE A 59 6.71 0.60 -16.22
N ARG A 60 7.69 -0.26 -16.43
CA ARG A 60 7.53 -1.70 -16.69
C ARG A 60 8.42 -2.52 -15.75
N SER A 61 8.07 -3.79 -15.55
CA SER A 61 8.94 -4.72 -14.84
C SER A 61 10.33 -4.75 -15.49
N GLY A 62 11.38 -4.73 -14.66
CA GLY A 62 12.78 -4.62 -15.09
C GLY A 62 13.31 -3.18 -15.13
N ASP A 63 12.45 -2.15 -15.16
CA ASP A 63 12.90 -0.76 -14.96
C ASP A 63 13.49 -0.58 -13.55
N ARG A 64 14.31 0.44 -13.35
CA ARG A 64 14.89 0.79 -12.04
C ARG A 64 14.47 2.18 -11.59
N VAL A 65 13.91 2.26 -10.38
CA VAL A 65 13.45 3.52 -9.77
C VAL A 65 14.34 3.92 -8.59
N LYS A 66 14.41 5.23 -8.32
CA LYS A 66 15.17 5.78 -7.21
C LYS A 66 14.59 5.28 -5.89
N GLY A 67 15.46 4.85 -4.97
CA GLY A 67 15.09 4.25 -3.69
C GLY A 67 14.54 2.82 -3.79
N GLY A 68 13.71 2.54 -4.79
CA GLY A 68 13.03 1.24 -4.97
C GLY A 68 13.85 0.11 -5.58
N GLY A 69 14.88 0.41 -6.36
CA GLY A 69 15.59 -0.62 -7.12
C GLY A 69 14.79 -1.08 -8.33
N MET A 70 14.90 -2.37 -8.69
CA MET A 70 14.20 -2.93 -9.85
C MET A 70 12.69 -3.04 -9.58
N VAL A 71 11.89 -2.73 -10.60
CA VAL A 71 10.44 -2.96 -10.61
C VAL A 71 10.17 -4.43 -10.90
N VAL A 72 9.48 -5.10 -9.99
CA VAL A 72 9.17 -6.54 -10.09
C VAL A 72 7.73 -6.80 -10.54
N MET A 73 6.84 -5.82 -10.37
CA MET A 73 5.43 -5.94 -10.67
C MET A 73 4.88 -4.60 -11.16
N THR A 74 3.97 -4.64 -12.12
CA THR A 74 3.08 -3.52 -12.49
C THR A 74 1.63 -4.02 -12.50
N LEU A 75 0.72 -3.24 -11.94
CA LEU A 75 -0.72 -3.55 -11.89
C LEU A 75 -1.51 -2.31 -12.29
N GLU A 76 -2.55 -2.50 -13.09
CA GLU A 76 -3.51 -1.45 -13.44
C GLU A 76 -4.90 -1.82 -12.92
N SER A 77 -5.63 -0.84 -12.40
CA SER A 77 -6.98 -1.05 -11.88
C SER A 77 -7.81 0.23 -11.95
N ILE A 78 -9.02 0.18 -11.41
CA ILE A 78 -9.93 1.32 -11.27
C ILE A 78 -10.16 1.54 -9.78
N SER A 79 -10.01 2.79 -9.32
CA SER A 79 -10.24 3.16 -7.92
C SER A 79 -11.19 4.34 -7.81
N ASN A 80 -12.06 4.30 -6.81
CA ASN A 80 -12.84 5.43 -6.31
C ASN A 80 -12.31 5.97 -4.98
N ASP A 81 -11.25 5.35 -4.43
CA ASP A 81 -10.48 5.83 -3.28
C ASP A 81 -9.33 6.68 -3.82
N LEU A 82 -9.54 7.99 -3.92
CA LEU A 82 -8.59 8.94 -4.48
C LEU A 82 -8.36 10.10 -3.52
N TYR A 83 -7.10 10.46 -3.35
CA TYR A 83 -6.64 11.57 -2.53
C TYR A 83 -5.61 12.39 -3.30
N LEU A 84 -5.69 13.70 -3.19
CA LEU A 84 -4.59 14.60 -3.52
C LEU A 84 -3.68 14.70 -2.28
N TYR A 85 -2.46 14.20 -2.40
CA TYR A 85 -1.39 14.38 -1.43
C TYR A 85 -0.30 15.25 -2.06
N ASP A 86 -0.15 16.47 -1.56
CA ASP A 86 0.68 17.51 -2.18
C ASP A 86 0.36 17.65 -3.70
N ASN A 87 1.25 17.23 -4.60
CA ASN A 87 1.02 17.30 -6.05
C ASN A 87 0.66 15.95 -6.70
N THR A 88 0.44 14.91 -5.90
CA THR A 88 0.24 13.54 -6.38
C THR A 88 -1.17 13.04 -6.06
N VAL A 89 -1.86 12.52 -7.08
CA VAL A 89 -3.13 11.81 -6.89
C VAL A 89 -2.84 10.33 -6.65
N VAL A 90 -3.28 9.81 -5.49
CA VAL A 90 -2.98 8.46 -4.98
C VAL A 90 -4.17 7.87 -4.24
N SER A 91 -4.14 6.57 -3.94
CA SER A 91 -5.13 5.95 -3.07
C SER A 91 -4.94 6.31 -1.59
N GLY A 92 -6.02 6.26 -0.82
CA GLY A 92 -6.01 6.62 0.60
C GLY A 92 -5.16 5.67 1.46
N ASN A 93 -5.11 4.39 1.08
CA ASN A 93 -4.27 3.37 1.73
C ASN A 93 -2.81 3.34 1.23
N HIS A 94 -2.39 4.28 0.38
CA HIS A 94 -0.98 4.38 0.00
C HIS A 94 -0.17 4.88 1.20
N ALA A 95 0.89 4.16 1.58
CA ALA A 95 1.75 4.64 2.66
C ALA A 95 2.75 5.67 2.14
N VAL A 96 2.82 6.82 2.81
CA VAL A 96 3.68 7.96 2.49
C VAL A 96 4.59 8.26 3.68
N LEU A 97 5.85 8.59 3.40
CA LEU A 97 6.83 8.93 4.43
C LEU A 97 6.66 10.39 4.87
N GLU A 98 6.34 10.60 6.14
CA GLU A 98 6.26 11.91 6.80
C GLU A 98 7.30 11.99 7.93
N GLY A 99 8.31 12.83 7.74
CA GLY A 99 9.46 12.87 8.64
C GLY A 99 10.19 11.53 8.63
N GLU A 100 10.16 10.80 9.75
CA GLU A 100 10.82 9.51 9.91
C GLU A 100 9.85 8.32 9.88
N ARG A 101 8.56 8.55 9.61
CA ARG A 101 7.53 7.50 9.72
C ARG A 101 6.60 7.48 8.52
N PHE A 102 6.26 6.28 8.07
CA PHE A 102 5.19 6.05 7.12
C PHE A 102 3.83 6.17 7.80
N THR A 103 2.90 6.83 7.12
CA THR A 103 1.46 6.90 7.44
C THR A 103 0.65 6.65 6.18
N PHE A 104 -0.62 6.23 6.32
CA PHE A 104 -1.50 6.18 5.17
C PHE A 104 -1.94 7.59 4.75
N VAL A 105 -2.04 7.84 3.45
CA VAL A 105 -2.46 9.13 2.89
C VAL A 105 -3.80 9.59 3.45
N LYS A 106 -4.78 8.70 3.59
CA LYS A 106 -6.10 9.02 4.18
C LYS A 106 -6.04 9.46 5.64
N SER A 107 -4.97 9.08 6.35
CA SER A 107 -4.73 9.42 7.75
C SER A 107 -3.82 10.64 7.91
N SER A 108 -3.21 11.14 6.83
CA SER A 108 -2.41 12.35 6.85
C SER A 108 -3.29 13.60 6.79
N ILE A 109 -2.86 14.65 7.50
CA ILE A 109 -3.48 15.98 7.42
C ILE A 109 -3.31 16.65 6.05
N LYS A 110 -2.33 16.19 5.25
CA LYS A 110 -2.08 16.69 3.88
C LYS A 110 -3.01 16.04 2.85
N GLY A 111 -3.50 14.83 3.13
CA GLY A 111 -4.34 14.07 2.22
C GLY A 111 -5.72 14.71 2.08
N LYS A 112 -6.08 15.11 0.87
CA LYS A 112 -7.41 15.65 0.55
C LYS A 112 -8.17 14.68 -0.31
N SER A 113 -9.27 14.12 0.20
CA SER A 113 -10.12 13.20 -0.57
C SER A 113 -10.65 13.89 -1.83
N LEU A 114 -10.61 13.17 -2.94
CA LEU A 114 -11.14 13.58 -4.23
C LEU A 114 -12.34 12.70 -4.59
N PRO A 115 -13.46 13.28 -5.04
CA PRO A 115 -14.56 12.49 -5.55
C PRO A 115 -14.22 11.90 -6.92
N GLY A 116 -14.87 10.79 -7.27
CA GLY A 116 -14.84 10.23 -8.62
C GLY A 116 -14.20 8.85 -8.69
N VAL A 117 -13.99 8.40 -9.92
CA VAL A 117 -13.43 7.09 -10.26
C VAL A 117 -12.34 7.31 -11.29
N SER A 118 -11.17 6.73 -11.10
CA SER A 118 -10.04 6.86 -12.02
C SER A 118 -9.36 5.51 -12.28
N HIS A 119 -8.80 5.40 -13.48
CA HIS A 119 -7.72 4.45 -13.74
C HIS A 119 -6.53 4.78 -12.84
N VAL A 120 -5.89 3.75 -12.29
CA VAL A 120 -4.77 3.87 -11.38
C VAL A 120 -3.75 2.77 -11.63
N VAL A 121 -2.49 3.05 -11.28
CA VAL A 121 -1.34 2.17 -11.52
C VAL A 121 -0.61 1.92 -10.21
N SER A 122 -0.25 0.66 -9.95
CA SER A 122 0.62 0.25 -8.86
C SER A 122 1.88 -0.39 -9.42
N ILE A 123 3.00 -0.21 -8.72
CA ILE A 123 4.24 -0.94 -8.99
C ILE A 123 4.74 -1.59 -7.70
N GLY A 124 5.42 -2.72 -7.85
CA GLY A 124 6.20 -3.36 -6.79
C GLY A 124 7.68 -3.22 -7.08
N THR A 125 8.50 -2.95 -6.06
CA THR A 125 9.94 -2.70 -6.17
C THR A 125 10.73 -3.53 -5.16
N GLU A 126 11.99 -3.81 -5.46
CA GLU A 126 12.88 -4.61 -4.57
C GLU A 126 12.99 -4.05 -3.15
N ASN A 127 12.95 -2.72 -2.99
CA ASN A 127 13.15 -2.06 -1.70
C ASN A 127 11.86 -1.49 -1.08
N HIS A 128 10.71 -1.88 -1.63
CA HIS A 128 9.36 -1.50 -1.21
C HIS A 128 9.09 -0.01 -1.11
N THR A 129 9.82 0.80 -1.88
CA THR A 129 9.67 2.26 -1.89
C THR A 129 9.85 2.81 -3.29
N LEU A 130 9.40 4.05 -3.48
CA LEU A 130 9.64 4.84 -4.69
C LEU A 130 9.50 6.33 -4.37
N GLU A 131 10.11 7.18 -5.20
CA GLU A 131 10.13 8.64 -5.02
C GLU A 131 9.42 9.33 -6.19
N THR A 132 8.53 10.26 -5.89
CA THR A 132 7.86 11.13 -6.87
C THR A 132 8.71 12.33 -7.25
N SER A 133 8.36 13.03 -8.32
CA SER A 133 9.13 14.19 -8.83
C SER A 133 9.26 15.36 -7.83
N ASP A 134 8.38 15.45 -6.84
CA ASP A 134 8.43 16.45 -5.75
C ASP A 134 9.26 15.99 -4.52
N GLY A 135 9.90 14.82 -4.61
CA GLY A 135 10.73 14.25 -3.54
C GLY A 135 9.93 13.50 -2.47
N THR A 136 8.63 13.35 -2.63
CA THR A 136 7.80 12.54 -1.72
C THR A 136 8.12 11.05 -1.89
N VAL A 137 8.32 10.35 -0.78
CA VAL A 137 8.60 8.91 -0.77
C VAL A 137 7.33 8.16 -0.36
N PHE A 138 6.95 7.21 -1.19
CA PHE A 138 5.85 6.29 -0.93
C PHE A 138 6.38 4.87 -0.77
N SER A 139 5.61 4.02 -0.09
CA SER A 139 5.80 2.57 -0.22
C SER A 139 5.45 2.13 -1.64
N ASP A 140 5.91 0.95 -2.04
CA ASP A 140 5.37 0.29 -3.23
C ASP A 140 4.05 -0.43 -2.91
N TYR A 141 3.56 -1.25 -3.84
CA TYR A 141 2.38 -2.09 -3.65
C TYR A 141 2.49 -3.07 -2.49
N TYR A 142 3.66 -3.70 -2.30
CA TYR A 142 3.82 -4.76 -1.30
C TYR A 142 4.06 -4.22 0.10
N MET A 143 4.69 -3.05 0.25
CA MET A 143 5.19 -2.48 1.51
C MET A 143 6.27 -3.31 2.22
N SER A 144 6.22 -4.65 2.12
CA SER A 144 7.12 -5.63 2.72
C SER A 144 6.94 -7.00 2.06
N ASP A 145 7.96 -7.85 2.09
CA ASP A 145 7.90 -9.27 1.72
C ASP A 145 6.86 -10.07 2.54
N LYS A 146 6.38 -9.53 3.67
CA LYS A 146 5.31 -10.13 4.48
C LYS A 146 3.90 -9.80 4.00
N PHE A 147 3.76 -9.06 2.89
CA PHE A 147 2.49 -8.71 2.25
C PHE A 147 1.46 -9.86 2.18
N PRO A 148 1.82 -11.11 1.81
CA PRO A 148 0.83 -12.18 1.68
C PRO A 148 0.21 -12.63 3.00
N THR A 149 0.77 -12.19 4.14
CA THR A 149 0.47 -12.74 5.47
C THR A 149 -0.03 -11.71 6.47
N LEU A 150 0.07 -10.42 6.16
CA LEU A 150 -0.20 -9.33 7.09
C LEU A 150 -1.24 -8.38 6.54
N MET A 151 -2.01 -7.80 7.45
CA MET A 151 -2.96 -6.74 7.18
C MET A 151 -2.25 -5.42 6.90
N ASN A 152 -2.90 -4.48 6.22
CA ASN A 152 -2.31 -3.16 5.90
C ASN A 152 -1.76 -2.43 7.15
N THR A 153 -2.48 -2.44 8.27
CA THR A 153 -2.04 -1.80 9.51
C THR A 153 -0.81 -2.49 10.12
N GLU A 154 -0.69 -3.81 9.97
CA GLU A 154 0.46 -4.60 10.40
C GLU A 154 1.66 -4.38 9.47
N LEU A 155 1.43 -4.31 8.16
CA LEU A 155 2.44 -3.95 7.16
C LEU A 155 3.00 -2.55 7.42
N LEU A 156 2.15 -1.57 7.73
CA LEU A 156 2.59 -0.22 8.07
C LEU A 156 3.45 -0.19 9.35
N LYS A 157 3.07 -0.97 10.38
CA LYS A 157 3.87 -1.13 11.60
C LYS A 157 5.23 -1.78 11.30
N LEU A 158 5.24 -2.81 10.46
CA LEU A 158 6.44 -3.52 10.05
C LEU A 158 7.37 -2.61 9.25
N LEU A 159 6.85 -1.91 8.23
CA LEU A 159 7.58 -0.95 7.40
C LEU A 159 8.28 0.10 8.24
N ASN A 160 7.57 0.68 9.21
CA ASN A 160 8.16 1.64 10.15
C ASN A 160 9.25 1.01 11.02
N THR A 161 9.06 -0.23 11.48
CA THR A 161 10.05 -0.93 12.33
C THR A 161 11.32 -1.28 11.57
N GLU A 162 11.21 -1.73 10.32
CA GLU A 162 12.35 -2.11 9.47
C GLU A 162 13.19 -0.88 9.09
N LYS A 163 12.54 0.23 8.72
CA LYS A 163 13.24 1.46 8.32
C LYS A 163 13.93 2.16 9.49
N SER A 164 13.39 2.11 10.71
CA SER A 164 14.09 2.60 11.91
C SER A 164 15.37 1.81 12.20
N LYS A 165 15.37 0.50 11.95
CA LYS A 165 16.57 -0.36 12.14
C LYS A 165 17.66 -0.12 11.10
N LEU A 166 17.30 0.30 9.88
CA LEU A 166 18.29 0.68 8.87
C LEU A 166 19.03 1.96 9.26
N HIS A 167 18.30 2.97 9.75
CA HIS A 167 18.88 4.26 10.16
C HIS A 167 19.80 4.17 11.38
N SER A 168 19.55 3.23 12.30
CA SER A 168 20.40 3.03 13.48
C SER A 168 21.72 2.31 13.14
N LYS A 169 21.76 1.49 12.08
CA LYS A 169 22.97 0.79 11.63
C LYS A 169 23.94 1.67 10.84
N THR A 170 23.47 2.76 10.23
CA THR A 170 24.31 3.70 9.45
C THR A 170 24.95 4.80 10.30
N LYS A 171 24.67 4.86 11.61
CA LYS A 171 25.25 5.83 12.55
C LYS A 171 26.29 5.21 13.50
N GLY A 172 26.71 3.96 13.25
CA GLY A 172 27.72 3.23 14.05
C GLY A 172 29.04 3.08 13.31
#